data_AF-A0AAU2X5H0-F1
#
_entry.id   AF-A0AAU2X5H0-F1
#
_cell.length_a   1.000
_cell.length_b   1.000
_cell.length_c   1.000
_cell.angle_alpha   90.00
_cell.angle_beta   90.00
_cell.angle_gamma   90.00
#
_symmetry.space_group_name_H-M   'P 1'
#
loop_
_entity.id
_entity.type
_entity.pdbx_description
1 polymer ?
#
loop_
_entity_poly.entity_id
_entity_poly.type
_entity_poly.pdbx_seq_one_letter_code
_entity_poly.pdbx_strand_id
1 'polypeptide(L)'
;MPWDSTQRRDELPPNWRREIVPRIKKRDRGVCQWPNDRGGICGREGTDVDHIGDPQVHADENLRLLCQWHHRKRTSAQGNAARTRITQRRPPERHPGLI
;
A
#
# COMPACT_ATOMS: atom_id res chain seq x y z
N MET A 1 -7.90 -3.97 26.99
CA MET A 1 -8.66 -4.16 25.74
C MET A 1 -7.91 -3.45 24.62
N PRO A 2 -7.33 -4.12 23.61
CA PRO A 2 -6.56 -3.38 22.63
C PRO A 2 -7.38 -3.18 21.35
N TRP A 3 -7.82 -1.94 21.18
CA TRP A 3 -8.32 -1.38 19.94
C TRP A 3 -7.16 -0.59 19.34
N ASP A 4 -5.97 -1.19 19.29
CA ASP A 4 -4.75 -0.52 18.86
C ASP A 4 -4.71 -0.55 17.33
N SER A 5 -5.61 0.24 16.74
CA SER A 5 -5.63 0.48 15.32
C SER A 5 -4.71 1.66 15.04
N THR A 6 -3.55 1.36 14.45
CA THR A 6 -2.74 2.23 13.57
C THR A 6 -1.23 2.34 13.85
N GLN A 7 -0.52 1.24 14.16
CA GLN A 7 0.97 1.23 14.08
C GLN A 7 1.56 1.75 12.75
N ARG A 8 0.76 1.88 11.68
CA ARG A 8 1.21 2.42 10.37
C ARG A 8 1.59 3.91 10.37
N ARG A 9 1.14 4.71 11.34
CA ARG A 9 1.48 6.15 11.40
C ARG A 9 2.74 6.42 12.23
N ASP A 10 3.07 5.53 13.16
CA ASP A 10 4.20 5.71 14.09
C ASP A 10 5.56 5.27 13.50
N GLU A 11 5.58 4.61 12.34
CA GLU A 11 6.81 4.19 11.64
C GLU A 11 7.34 5.22 10.63
N LEU A 12 6.65 6.34 10.42
CA LEU A 12 7.11 7.34 9.47
C LEU A 12 8.22 8.23 10.06
N PRO A 13 9.28 8.54 9.28
CA PRO A 13 10.36 9.40 9.74
C PRO A 13 9.84 10.78 10.17
N PRO A 14 10.45 11.43 11.18
CA PRO A 14 10.05 12.77 11.63
C PRO A 14 10.07 13.82 10.52
N ASN A 15 10.93 13.66 9.51
CA ASN A 15 11.06 14.55 8.37
C ASN A 15 10.12 14.20 7.19
N TRP A 16 9.23 13.22 7.34
CA TRP A 16 8.34 12.75 6.27
C TRP A 16 7.53 13.88 5.61
N ARG A 17 6.75 14.62 6.40
CA ARG A 17 5.90 15.69 5.87
C ARG A 17 6.68 16.95 5.48
N ARG A 18 7.81 17.19 6.15
CA ARG A 18 8.58 18.44 6.02
C ARG A 18 9.55 18.41 4.84
N GLU A 19 10.12 17.26 4.55
CA GLU A 19 11.21 17.12 3.57
C GLU A 19 10.89 16.08 2.51
N ILE A 20 10.51 14.86 2.92
CA ILE A 20 10.34 13.73 1.98
C ILE A 20 9.16 13.99 1.03
N VAL A 21 7.98 14.34 1.56
CA VAL A 21 6.79 14.56 0.73
C VAL A 21 6.99 15.71 -0.27
N PRO A 22 7.46 16.91 0.11
CA PRO A 22 7.74 17.98 -0.86
C PRO A 22 8.78 17.60 -1.90
N ARG A 23 9.83 16.87 -1.51
CA ARG A 23 10.91 16.42 -2.40
C ARG A 23 10.39 15.45 -3.45
N ILE A 24 9.61 14.44 -3.05
CA ILE A 24 8.99 13.48 -3.99
C ILE A 24 7.97 14.18 -4.89
N LYS A 25 7.14 15.08 -4.34
CA LYS A 25 6.20 15.88 -5.14
C LYS A 25 6.90 16.71 -6.21
N LYS A 26 8.04 17.33 -5.87
CA LYS A 26 8.86 18.11 -6.81
C LYS A 26 9.48 17.22 -7.89
N ARG A 27 10.08 16.08 -7.50
CA ARG A 27 10.67 15.11 -8.43
C ARG A 27 9.65 14.58 -9.43
N ASP A 28 8.47 14.23 -8.93
CA ASP A 28 7.38 13.65 -9.73
C ASP A 28 6.53 14.71 -10.45
N ARG A 29 6.95 15.98 -10.42
CA ARG A 29 6.29 17.13 -11.05
C ARG A 29 4.80 17.27 -10.67
N GLY A 30 4.44 16.84 -9.46
CA GLY A 30 3.06 16.84 -8.98
C GLY A 30 2.12 15.85 -9.68
N VAL A 31 2.64 14.94 -10.51
CA VAL A 31 1.82 13.97 -11.25
C VAL A 31 2.03 12.53 -10.78
N CYS A 32 0.97 11.75 -10.94
CA CYS A 32 0.89 10.35 -10.56
C CYS A 32 1.83 9.50 -11.43
N GLN A 33 2.79 8.84 -10.77
CA GLN A 33 3.80 7.99 -11.40
C GLN A 33 3.35 6.52 -11.57
N TRP A 34 2.04 6.23 -11.39
CA TRP A 34 1.56 4.87 -11.56
C TRP A 34 1.75 4.40 -13.01
N PRO A 35 2.39 3.24 -13.26
CA PRO A 35 2.60 2.75 -14.62
C PRO A 35 1.28 2.38 -15.27
N ASN A 36 1.07 2.84 -16.50
CA ASN A 36 -0.09 2.50 -17.31
C ASN A 36 0.22 1.28 -18.21
N ASP A 37 -0.83 0.59 -18.66
CA ASP A 37 -0.71 -0.63 -19.46
C ASP A 37 -0.17 -0.37 -20.89
N ARG A 38 -0.04 0.89 -21.31
CA ARG A 38 0.39 1.32 -22.65
C ARG A 38 1.82 1.86 -22.69
N GLY A 39 2.62 1.68 -21.63
CA GLY A 39 4.02 2.09 -21.60
C GLY A 39 4.27 3.54 -21.19
N GLY A 40 3.55 4.06 -20.20
CA GLY A 40 3.78 5.38 -19.61
C GLY A 40 3.30 5.46 -18.17
N ILE A 41 3.05 6.68 -17.68
CA ILE A 41 2.50 6.92 -16.35
C ILE A 41 1.04 7.39 -16.41
N CYS A 42 0.36 7.37 -15.27
CA CYS A 42 -1.00 7.89 -15.15
C CYS A 42 -1.08 9.39 -15.45
N GLY A 43 -0.11 10.19 -14.99
CA GLY A 43 -0.02 11.62 -15.29
C GLY A 43 -1.07 12.54 -14.65
N ARG A 44 -2.08 12.00 -13.94
CA ARG A 44 -3.05 12.81 -13.17
C ARG A 44 -2.41 13.47 -11.97
N GLU A 45 -3.04 14.51 -11.42
CA GLU A 45 -2.59 15.16 -10.19
C GLU A 45 -2.38 14.14 -9.06
N GLY A 46 -1.20 14.22 -8.45
CA GLY A 46 -0.77 13.34 -7.37
C GLY A 46 -0.98 13.98 -5.99
N THR A 47 -1.69 13.27 -5.12
CA THR A 47 -2.06 13.75 -3.78
C THR A 47 -1.19 13.16 -2.69
N ASP A 48 -0.88 11.86 -2.82
CA ASP A 48 -0.32 11.02 -1.76
C ASP A 48 0.98 10.37 -2.19
N VAL A 49 1.96 10.28 -1.28
CA VAL A 49 3.24 9.59 -1.49
C VAL A 49 3.12 8.16 -0.98
N ASP A 50 3.43 7.20 -1.83
CA ASP A 50 3.29 5.75 -1.63
C ASP A 50 4.64 5.02 -1.76
N HIS A 51 4.83 3.98 -0.95
CA HIS A 51 5.97 3.07 -1.06
C HIS A 51 5.74 2.01 -2.15
N ILE A 52 6.70 1.91 -3.06
CA ILE A 52 6.69 0.96 -4.18
C ILE A 52 6.92 -0.46 -3.68
N GLY A 53 7.92 -0.64 -2.83
CA GLY A 53 8.34 -1.90 -2.23
C GLY A 53 8.15 -1.92 -0.72
N ASP A 54 9.26 -2.07 0.01
CA ASP A 54 9.28 -2.21 1.47
C ASP A 54 8.75 -0.93 2.16
N PRO A 55 7.75 -1.02 3.07
CA PRO A 55 7.23 0.12 3.82
C PRO A 55 8.27 0.84 4.71
N GLN A 56 9.34 0.17 5.13
CA GLN A 56 10.37 0.73 6.02
C GLN A 56 11.49 1.46 5.26
N VAL A 57 11.53 1.36 3.93
CA VAL A 57 12.57 2.00 3.11
C VAL A 57 12.05 3.34 2.59
N HIS A 58 12.59 4.45 3.09
CA HIS A 58 12.18 5.80 2.69
C HIS A 58 13.11 6.46 1.65
N ALA A 59 13.86 5.64 0.91
CA ALA A 59 14.68 6.09 -0.21
C ALA A 59 13.81 6.56 -1.38
N ASP A 60 14.29 7.52 -2.16
CA ASP A 60 13.52 8.14 -3.23
C ASP A 60 13.07 7.11 -4.26
N GLU A 61 13.94 6.16 -4.60
CA GLU A 61 13.68 5.10 -5.56
C GLU A 61 12.54 4.18 -5.11
N ASN A 62 12.26 4.12 -3.81
CA ASN A 62 11.17 3.34 -3.24
C ASN A 62 9.89 4.16 -3.03
N LEU A 63 9.91 5.46 -3.31
CA LEU A 63 8.76 6.35 -3.12
C LEU A 63 8.25 6.86 -4.45
N ARG A 64 6.93 7.06 -4.54
CA ARG A 64 6.30 7.70 -5.70
C ARG A 64 5.06 8.49 -5.31
N LEU A 65 4.75 9.50 -6.10
CA LEU A 65 3.51 10.25 -5.99
C LEU A 65 2.38 9.54 -6.74
N LEU A 66 1.23 9.39 -6.09
CA LEU A 66 0.03 8.79 -6.64
C LEU A 66 -1.18 9.71 -6.55
N CYS A 67 -2.05 9.64 -7.56
CA CYS A 67 -3.41 10.18 -7.45
C CYS A 67 -4.25 9.30 -6.52
N GLN A 68 -5.30 9.88 -5.93
CA GLN A 68 -6.18 9.17 -4.99
C GLN A 68 -6.70 7.81 -5.50
N TRP A 69 -7.07 7.71 -6.79
CA TRP A 69 -7.58 6.46 -7.36
C TRP A 69 -6.54 5.33 -7.32
N HIS A 70 -5.32 5.63 -7.77
CA HIS A 70 -4.23 4.64 -7.79
C HIS A 70 -3.73 4.32 -6.38
N HIS A 71 -3.69 5.31 -5.50
CA HIS A 71 -3.36 5.10 -4.10
C HIS A 71 -4.36 4.13 -3.43
N ARG A 72 -5.67 4.35 -3.60
CA ARG A 72 -6.71 3.43 -3.11
C ARG A 72 -6.60 2.03 -3.70
N LYS A 73 -6.33 1.93 -5.01
CA LYS A 73 -6.09 0.64 -5.70
C LYS A 73 -4.93 -0.11 -5.07
N ARG A 74 -3.81 0.58 -4.79
CA ARG A 74 -2.62 0.01 -4.13
C ARG A 74 -2.92 -0.46 -2.72
N THR A 75 -3.50 0.39 -1.89
CA THR A 75 -3.83 0.05 -0.51
C THR A 75 -4.78 -1.14 -0.44
N SER A 76 -5.77 -1.21 -1.34
CA SER A 76 -6.68 -2.36 -1.43
C SER A 76 -5.93 -3.64 -1.81
N ALA A 77 -5.02 -3.58 -2.79
CA ALA A 77 -4.22 -4.72 -3.18
C ALA A 77 -3.32 -5.23 -2.04
N GLN A 78 -2.66 -4.32 -1.31
CA GLN A 78 -1.85 -4.66 -0.14
C GLN A 78 -2.70 -5.28 0.98
N GLY A 79 -3.87 -4.71 1.27
CA GLY A 79 -4.79 -5.26 2.25
C GLY A 79 -5.29 -6.65 1.88
N ASN A 80 -5.56 -6.91 0.60
CA ASN A 80 -5.94 -8.24 0.13
C ASN A 80 -4.79 -9.24 0.19
N ALA A 81 -3.55 -8.82 -0.10
CA ALA A 81 -2.37 -9.67 0.03
C ALA A 81 -2.06 -10.04 1.49
N ALA A 82 -2.30 -9.12 2.42
CA ALA A 82 -2.11 -9.34 3.85
C ALA A 82 -3.24 -10.16 4.52
N ARG A 83 -4.35 -10.41 3.82
CA ARG A 83 -5.45 -11.23 4.34
C ARG A 83 -5.11 -12.71 4.21
N THR A 84 -5.01 -13.41 5.32
CA THR A 84 -5.13 -14.86 5.36
C THR A 84 -6.50 -15.25 4.80
N ARG A 85 -6.56 -16.18 3.84
CA ARG A 85 -7.83 -16.72 3.34
C ARG A 85 -8.55 -17.46 4.47
N ILE A 86 -9.42 -16.74 5.19
CA ILE A 86 -10.35 -17.37 6.12
C ILE A 86 -11.45 -18.02 5.27
N THR A 87 -11.36 -19.34 5.10
CA THR A 87 -12.40 -20.09 4.40
C THR A 87 -13.48 -20.49 5.40
N GLN A 88 -14.76 -20.27 5.07
CA GLN A 88 -15.91 -20.83 5.81
C GLN A 88 -16.02 -22.37 5.67
N ARG A 89 -15.08 -23.00 4.96
CA ARG A 89 -15.13 -24.41 4.63
C ARG A 89 -14.75 -25.23 5.88
N ARG A 90 -15.77 -25.68 6.61
CA ARG A 90 -15.62 -26.65 7.69
C ARG A 90 -15.07 -27.97 7.09
N PRO A 91 -14.02 -28.58 7.68
CA PRO A 91 -13.59 -29.92 7.29
C PRO A 91 -14.77 -30.90 7.36
N PRO A 92 -14.89 -31.86 6.43
CA PRO A 92 -15.92 -32.88 6.53
C PRO A 92 -15.79 -33.64 7.85
N GLU A 93 -16.91 -33.93 8.50
CA GLU A 93 -16.91 -34.66 9.77
C GLU A 93 -16.30 -36.06 9.57
N ARG A 94 -15.37 -36.44 10.44
CA ARG A 94 -14.81 -37.79 10.44
C ARG A 94 -15.85 -38.71 11.08
N HIS A 95 -16.65 -39.40 10.27
CA HIS A 95 -17.59 -40.39 10.77
C HIS A 95 -16.84 -41.56 11.43
N PRO A 96 -17.20 -41.98 12.65
CA PRO A 96 -16.50 -43.03 13.41
C PRO A 96 -16.71 -44.46 12.88
N GLY A 97 -17.15 -44.63 11.63
CA GLY A 97 -17.54 -45.92 11.05
C GLY A 97 -16.66 -46.44 9.92
N LEU A 98 -15.46 -45.87 9.72
CA LEU A 98 -14.50 -46.35 8.72
C LEU A 98 -13.24 -46.89 9.42
N ILE A 99 -13.32 -48.13 9.89
CA ILE A 99 -12.19 -49.00 10.29
C ILE A 99 -12.38 -50.35 9.62
#